data_AF-A0A0P9ME89-F1
#
_entry.id   AF-A0A0P9ME89-F1
#
_cell.length_a   1.000
_cell.length_b   1.000
_cell.length_c   1.000
_cell.angle_alpha   90.00
_cell.angle_beta   90.00
_cell.angle_gamma   90.00
#
_symmetry.space_group_name_H-M   'P 1'
#
loop_
_entity.id
_entity.type
_entity.pdbx_description
1 polymer ?
#
loop_
_entity_poly.entity_id
_entity_poly.type
_entity_poly.pdbx_seq_one_letter_code
_entity_poly.pdbx_strand_id
1 'polypeptide(L)'
;MYPQPLGDAELSPAVVATPLSQLNLPPHIDLEYVASVKGTLDVPHRLVSNQAETSGAVRWVDSDGVNVGTKVRVRTFTYNAENNSYEFIRDGESTPALIWTPIDRPADSSTRSPAGPPVLPTDPGNAVTPFVPELDAYPAVDRDDPDDYILISPIDSGLPNTYLLFKDPRSIPGVASGYGEAVNGVWLGDKTRAEGASIPAHIADQLRGRRFGNFDSLRKATWIAVANDPELGRR
;
A
#
# COMPACT_ATOMS: atom_id res chain seq x y z
N MET A 1 -28.77 6.94 10.26
CA MET A 1 -28.43 7.83 9.13
C MET A 1 -27.19 7.23 8.50
N TYR A 2 -27.37 6.42 7.46
CA TYR A 2 -26.27 5.73 6.77
C TYR A 2 -25.66 6.68 5.72
N PRO A 3 -24.34 6.91 5.70
CA PRO A 3 -23.71 7.69 4.63
C PRO A 3 -23.78 6.90 3.32
N GLN A 4 -24.05 7.61 2.22
CA GLN A 4 -24.21 7.03 0.89
C GLN A 4 -22.84 6.73 0.23
N PRO A 5 -22.70 5.61 -0.49
CA PRO A 5 -21.43 5.14 -1.09
C PRO A 5 -21.02 5.85 -2.39
N LEU A 6 -21.57 7.03 -2.69
CA LEU A 6 -21.42 7.68 -4.01
C LEU A 6 -20.15 8.56 -4.16
N GLY A 7 -19.22 8.52 -3.21
CA GLY A 7 -18.01 9.37 -3.22
C GLY A 7 -16.68 8.65 -3.46
N ASP A 8 -16.64 7.32 -3.48
CA ASP A 8 -15.36 6.57 -3.46
C ASP A 8 -14.77 6.33 -4.86
N ALA A 9 -15.51 6.62 -5.93
CA ALA A 9 -15.08 6.38 -7.32
C ALA A 9 -13.94 7.31 -7.80
N GLU A 10 -13.65 8.41 -7.09
CA GLU A 10 -12.57 9.35 -7.44
C GLU A 10 -11.26 9.09 -6.67
N LEU A 11 -11.22 8.10 -5.78
CA LEU A 11 -9.99 7.75 -5.07
C LEU A 11 -9.13 6.83 -5.95
N SER A 12 -7.89 7.24 -6.24
CA SER A 12 -6.92 6.34 -6.88
C SER A 12 -6.80 5.05 -6.07
N PRO A 13 -6.81 3.86 -6.71
CA PRO A 13 -6.80 2.60 -5.99
C PRO A 13 -5.55 2.50 -5.09
N ALA A 14 -5.74 1.98 -3.87
CA ALA A 14 -4.66 1.83 -2.90
C ALA A 14 -3.61 0.79 -3.32
N VAL A 15 -3.94 -0.03 -4.33
CA VAL A 15 -3.12 -1.12 -4.87
C VAL A 15 -3.24 -1.13 -6.38
N VAL A 16 -2.13 -1.35 -7.08
CA VAL A 16 -2.12 -1.71 -8.50
C VAL A 16 -1.70 -3.16 -8.65
N ALA A 17 -2.46 -3.92 -9.43
CA ALA A 17 -2.22 -5.33 -9.68
C ALA A 17 -1.99 -5.59 -11.17
N THR A 18 -1.01 -6.43 -11.49
CA THR A 18 -0.75 -6.90 -12.86
C THR A 18 -0.49 -8.40 -12.87
N PRO A 19 -0.89 -9.14 -13.92
CA PRO A 19 -0.55 -10.55 -14.04
C PRO A 19 0.97 -10.77 -14.03
N LEU A 20 1.45 -11.73 -13.24
CA LEU A 20 2.88 -12.02 -13.10
C LEU A 20 3.55 -12.40 -14.43
N SER A 21 2.77 -12.91 -15.39
CA SER A 21 3.24 -13.24 -16.74
C SER A 21 3.87 -12.05 -17.48
N GLN A 22 3.55 -10.80 -17.09
CA GLN A 22 4.17 -9.61 -17.68
C GLN A 22 5.66 -9.44 -17.34
N LEU A 23 6.14 -10.04 -16.24
CA LEU A 23 7.55 -9.94 -15.83
C LEU A 23 8.46 -10.91 -16.61
N ASN A 24 7.93 -11.84 -17.39
CA ASN A 24 8.69 -12.86 -18.14
C ASN A 24 9.76 -13.57 -17.28
N LEU A 25 9.37 -13.98 -16.07
CA LEU A 25 10.27 -14.66 -15.14
C LEU A 25 10.76 -16.01 -15.71
N PRO A 26 11.99 -16.44 -15.35
CA PRO A 26 12.50 -17.75 -15.72
C PRO A 26 11.53 -18.90 -15.35
N PRO A 27 11.28 -19.87 -16.24
CA PRO A 27 10.22 -20.87 -16.07
C PRO A 27 10.50 -21.92 -14.98
N HIS A 28 11.70 -21.93 -14.39
CA HIS A 28 12.15 -22.95 -13.44
C HIS A 28 12.18 -22.46 -11.99
N ILE A 29 11.64 -21.28 -11.71
CA ILE A 29 11.59 -20.73 -10.35
C ILE A 29 10.43 -21.37 -9.60
N ASP A 30 10.74 -22.04 -8.50
CA ASP A 30 9.74 -22.57 -7.56
C ASP A 30 9.20 -21.44 -6.67
N LEU A 31 8.22 -20.71 -7.19
CA LEU A 31 7.60 -19.57 -6.51
C LEU A 31 6.84 -19.99 -5.24
N GLU A 32 6.29 -21.21 -5.20
CA GLU A 32 5.60 -21.76 -4.04
C GLU A 32 6.57 -21.96 -2.89
N TYR A 33 7.74 -22.55 -3.16
CA TYR A 33 8.79 -22.67 -2.16
C TYR A 33 9.24 -21.31 -1.65
N VAL A 34 9.52 -20.34 -2.54
CA VAL A 34 9.93 -18.98 -2.14
C VAL A 34 8.86 -18.31 -1.27
N ALA A 35 7.58 -18.46 -1.61
CA ALA A 35 6.47 -17.95 -0.80
C ALA A 35 6.40 -18.61 0.58
N SER A 36 6.59 -19.95 0.64
CA SER A 36 6.51 -20.72 1.89
C SER A 36 7.56 -20.30 2.92
N VAL A 37 8.75 -19.90 2.46
CA VAL A 37 9.84 -19.39 3.31
C VAL A 37 9.78 -17.87 3.50
N LYS A 38 8.73 -17.21 3.01
CA LYS A 38 8.59 -15.74 2.97
C LYS A 38 9.80 -15.04 2.34
N GLY A 39 10.35 -15.64 1.30
CA GLY A 39 11.53 -15.17 0.58
C GLY A 39 11.29 -13.98 -0.34
N THR A 40 12.32 -13.67 -1.11
CA THR A 40 12.32 -12.64 -2.14
C THR A 40 12.82 -13.22 -3.46
N LEU A 41 12.36 -12.66 -4.58
CA LEU A 41 12.81 -13.01 -5.91
C LEU A 41 13.45 -11.79 -6.58
N ASP A 42 14.60 -12.00 -7.23
CA ASP A 42 15.18 -10.99 -8.11
C ASP A 42 14.39 -10.92 -9.42
N VAL A 43 13.86 -9.74 -9.72
CA VAL A 43 13.10 -9.45 -10.95
C VAL A 43 13.89 -8.48 -11.84
N PRO A 44 13.62 -8.42 -13.14
CA PRO A 44 14.30 -7.48 -14.05
C PRO A 44 13.69 -6.07 -14.04
N HIS A 45 12.38 -5.97 -13.76
CA HIS A 45 11.64 -4.71 -13.74
C HIS A 45 10.67 -4.70 -12.56
N ARG A 46 10.47 -3.51 -11.98
CA ARG A 46 9.50 -3.29 -10.88
C ARG A 46 8.57 -2.14 -11.22
N LEU A 47 7.33 -2.21 -10.71
CA LEU A 47 6.43 -1.07 -10.77
C LEU A 47 6.84 -0.05 -9.70
N VAL A 48 6.90 1.21 -10.12
CA VAL A 48 7.10 2.34 -9.22
C VAL A 48 5.99 3.36 -9.41
N SER A 49 5.59 4.01 -8.33
CA SER A 49 4.64 5.12 -8.37
C SER A 49 5.37 6.42 -8.67
N ASN A 50 4.85 7.22 -9.60
CA ASN A 50 5.33 8.58 -9.82
C ASN A 50 4.49 9.55 -8.97
N GLN A 51 5.04 10.03 -7.86
CA GLN A 51 4.35 11.00 -6.99
C GLN A 51 4.39 12.44 -7.54
N ALA A 52 5.17 12.73 -8.58
CA ALA A 52 5.34 14.08 -9.12
C ALA A 52 4.10 14.58 -9.90
N GLU A 53 3.20 13.68 -10.32
CA GLU A 53 2.00 14.06 -11.06
C GLU A 53 0.72 13.77 -10.29
N THR A 54 -0.26 14.66 -10.43
CA THR A 54 -1.59 14.67 -9.80
C THR A 54 -2.44 13.42 -10.06
N SER A 55 -1.96 12.45 -10.83
CA SER A 55 -2.71 11.28 -11.30
C SER A 55 -2.28 9.94 -10.68
N GLY A 56 -1.26 9.89 -9.82
CA GLY A 56 -0.85 8.63 -9.18
C GLY A 56 -0.42 7.53 -10.16
N ALA A 57 0.18 7.93 -11.29
CA ALA A 57 0.62 7.03 -12.35
C ALA A 57 1.66 6.03 -11.84
N VAL A 58 1.60 4.80 -12.36
CA VAL A 58 2.61 3.77 -12.14
C VAL A 58 3.32 3.46 -13.45
N ARG A 59 4.60 3.09 -13.36
CA ARG A 59 5.39 2.68 -14.53
C ARG A 59 6.31 1.53 -14.18
N TRP A 60 6.62 0.70 -15.18
CA TRP A 60 7.70 -0.27 -15.10
C TRP A 60 9.05 0.44 -15.23
N VAL A 61 9.98 0.13 -14.33
CA VAL A 61 11.37 0.63 -14.35
C VAL A 61 12.31 -0.53 -14.14
N ASP A 62 13.49 -0.47 -14.77
CA ASP A 62 14.58 -1.43 -14.55
C ASP A 62 14.99 -1.46 -13.09
N SER A 63 15.06 -2.66 -12.51
CA SER A 63 15.65 -2.83 -11.19
C SER A 63 17.15 -3.02 -11.33
N ASP A 64 17.87 -1.90 -11.24
CA ASP A 64 19.34 -1.83 -11.36
C ASP A 64 20.08 -2.16 -10.05
N GLY A 65 19.34 -2.32 -8.95
CA GLY A 65 19.90 -2.53 -7.61
C GLY A 65 20.51 -1.29 -6.98
N VAL A 66 20.43 -0.13 -7.65
CA VAL A 66 21.00 1.16 -7.20
C VAL A 66 19.88 2.15 -6.93
N ASN A 67 19.05 2.45 -7.94
CA ASN A 67 17.90 3.34 -7.82
C ASN A 67 16.64 2.56 -7.44
N VAL A 68 16.53 1.31 -7.92
CA VAL A 68 15.40 0.42 -7.60
C VAL A 68 15.97 -0.95 -7.27
N GLY A 69 15.66 -1.45 -6.07
CA GLY A 69 16.11 -2.77 -5.62
C GLY A 69 15.64 -3.90 -6.55
N THR A 70 16.39 -4.99 -6.65
CA THR A 70 16.02 -6.15 -7.49
C THR A 70 15.04 -7.10 -6.82
N LYS A 71 14.96 -7.08 -5.49
CA LYS A 71 14.28 -8.10 -4.69
C LYS A 71 12.84 -7.73 -4.43
N VAL A 72 11.92 -8.58 -4.90
CA VAL A 72 10.49 -8.48 -4.64
C VAL A 72 10.06 -9.58 -3.69
N ARG A 73 9.25 -9.24 -2.67
CA ARG A 73 8.75 -10.22 -1.69
C ARG A 73 7.74 -11.15 -2.34
N VAL A 74 7.92 -12.46 -2.17
CA VAL A 74 6.98 -13.47 -2.68
C VAL A 74 6.15 -14.00 -1.52
N ARG A 75 4.83 -13.95 -1.63
CA ARG A 75 3.88 -14.36 -0.59
C ARG A 75 2.74 -15.17 -1.21
N THR A 76 1.98 -15.87 -0.38
CA THR A 76 0.77 -16.60 -0.80
C THR A 76 -0.45 -16.03 -0.09
N PHE A 77 -1.62 -16.21 -0.69
CA PHE A 77 -2.86 -16.08 0.05
C PHE A 77 -2.98 -17.17 1.12
N THR A 78 -3.61 -16.81 2.24
CA THR A 78 -4.00 -17.74 3.30
C THR A 78 -5.50 -17.95 3.24
N TYR A 79 -5.95 -19.20 3.25
CA TYR A 79 -7.38 -19.50 3.26
C TYR A 79 -7.96 -19.27 4.66
N ASN A 80 -9.00 -18.44 4.74
CA ASN A 80 -9.81 -18.22 5.92
C ASN A 80 -11.10 -19.04 5.81
N ALA A 81 -11.17 -20.15 6.56
CA ALA A 81 -12.31 -21.07 6.55
C ALA A 81 -13.58 -20.48 7.20
N GLU A 82 -13.46 -19.50 8.09
CA GLU A 82 -14.62 -18.87 8.75
C GLU A 82 -15.42 -18.03 7.74
N ASN A 83 -14.70 -17.30 6.89
CA ASN A 83 -15.27 -16.39 5.90
C ASN A 83 -15.33 -16.99 4.49
N ASN A 84 -14.78 -18.20 4.29
CA ASN A 84 -14.59 -18.83 2.98
C ASN A 84 -13.88 -17.90 1.98
N SER A 85 -12.90 -17.14 2.46
CA SER A 85 -12.14 -16.16 1.70
C SER A 85 -10.66 -16.52 1.69
N TYR A 86 -9.94 -15.99 0.70
CA TYR A 86 -8.48 -16.00 0.69
C TYR A 86 -7.99 -14.61 1.07
N GLU A 87 -7.09 -14.55 2.04
CA GLU A 87 -6.64 -13.32 2.64
C GLU A 87 -5.12 -13.18 2.49
N PHE A 88 -4.69 -11.99 2.11
CA PHE A 88 -3.28 -11.63 2.15
C PHE A 88 -3.09 -10.55 3.20
N ILE A 89 -2.26 -10.85 4.19
CA ILE A 89 -1.83 -9.92 5.24
C ILE A 89 -0.44 -9.42 4.85
N ARG A 90 -0.32 -8.11 4.68
CA ARG A 90 0.94 -7.44 4.35
C ARG A 90 1.93 -7.62 5.50
N ASP A 91 3.22 -7.72 5.19
CA ASP A 91 4.24 -7.94 6.22
C ASP A 91 4.22 -6.82 7.27
N GLY A 92 4.12 -7.20 8.55
CA GLY A 92 4.06 -6.25 9.66
C GLY A 92 2.65 -5.75 10.00
N GLU A 93 1.62 -6.17 9.26
CA GLU A 93 0.22 -5.87 9.56
C GLU A 93 -0.47 -7.05 10.24
N SER A 94 -1.60 -6.78 10.92
CA SER A 94 -2.42 -7.79 11.58
C SER A 94 -3.81 -7.96 10.95
N THR A 95 -4.14 -7.12 9.97
CA THR A 95 -5.40 -7.14 9.24
C THR A 95 -5.16 -7.45 7.77
N PRO A 96 -6.06 -8.18 7.08
CA PRO A 96 -5.93 -8.45 5.66
C PRO A 96 -5.87 -7.16 4.83
N ALA A 97 -4.84 -7.05 3.99
CA ALA A 97 -4.69 -5.96 3.03
C ALA A 97 -5.44 -6.25 1.72
N LEU A 98 -5.52 -7.53 1.34
CA LEU A 98 -6.36 -8.00 0.25
C LEU A 98 -7.22 -9.17 0.72
N ILE A 99 -8.49 -9.17 0.29
CA ILE A 99 -9.45 -10.25 0.51
C ILE A 99 -10.00 -10.64 -0.85
N TRP A 100 -9.89 -11.91 -1.18
CA TRP A 100 -10.51 -12.49 -2.36
C TRP A 100 -11.57 -13.50 -1.95
N THR A 101 -12.77 -13.33 -2.49
CA THR A 101 -13.89 -14.25 -2.27
C THR A 101 -14.18 -14.99 -3.57
N PRO A 102 -14.08 -16.33 -3.61
CA PRO A 102 -14.42 -17.11 -4.79
C PRO A 102 -15.87 -16.83 -5.25
N ILE A 103 -16.06 -16.57 -6.54
CA ILE A 103 -17.39 -16.32 -7.14
C ILE A 103 -18.19 -17.63 -7.23
N ASP A 104 -17.52 -18.76 -7.49
CA ASP A 104 -18.12 -20.11 -7.44
C ASP A 104 -17.77 -20.83 -6.14
N ARG A 105 -18.80 -21.24 -5.40
CA ARG A 105 -18.66 -22.12 -4.23
C ARG A 105 -18.68 -23.57 -4.72
N PRO A 106 -17.65 -24.39 -4.51
CA PRO A 106 -17.78 -25.82 -4.74
C PRO A 106 -18.86 -26.34 -3.79
N ALA A 107 -19.98 -26.83 -4.34
CA ALA A 107 -21.05 -27.42 -3.53
C ALA A 107 -20.59 -28.74 -2.88
N ASP A 108 -19.61 -29.42 -3.48
CA ASP A 108 -19.06 -30.71 -3.06
C ASP A 108 -17.58 -30.84 -3.47
N SER A 109 -16.83 -31.78 -2.89
CA SER A 109 -15.41 -32.10 -3.18
C SER A 109 -15.14 -32.69 -4.57
N SER A 110 -15.80 -32.19 -5.62
CA SER A 110 -15.71 -32.71 -6.99
C SER A 110 -14.68 -31.95 -7.83
N THR A 111 -13.83 -32.68 -8.55
CA THR A 111 -12.74 -32.18 -9.42
C THR A 111 -13.23 -31.67 -10.79
N ARG A 112 -14.33 -30.89 -10.84
CA ARG A 112 -14.78 -30.30 -12.11
C ARG A 112 -14.13 -28.94 -12.33
N SER A 113 -13.33 -28.82 -13.39
CA SER A 113 -12.93 -27.53 -13.93
C SER A 113 -14.17 -26.70 -14.30
N PRO A 114 -14.23 -25.40 -13.98
CA PRO A 114 -15.37 -24.56 -14.34
C PRO A 114 -15.63 -24.59 -15.84
N ALA A 115 -16.90 -24.63 -16.26
CA ALA A 115 -17.31 -24.75 -17.66
C ALA A 115 -17.14 -23.43 -18.48
N GLY A 116 -16.44 -22.45 -17.94
CA GLY A 116 -16.15 -21.18 -18.59
C GLY A 116 -15.81 -20.10 -17.55
N PRO A 117 -15.15 -18.99 -17.95
CA PRO A 117 -14.92 -17.86 -17.06
C PRO A 117 -16.28 -17.33 -16.56
N PRO A 118 -16.50 -17.19 -15.24
CA PRO A 118 -17.69 -16.54 -14.74
C PRO A 118 -17.72 -15.09 -15.23
N VAL A 119 -18.93 -14.55 -15.43
CA VAL A 119 -19.11 -13.14 -15.75
C VAL A 119 -18.62 -12.34 -14.55
N LEU A 120 -17.44 -11.72 -14.68
CA LEU A 120 -16.88 -10.81 -13.69
C LEU A 120 -17.91 -9.70 -13.44
N PRO A 121 -18.14 -9.28 -12.18
CA PRO A 121 -18.85 -8.03 -11.91
C PRO A 121 -18.21 -6.93 -12.76
N THR A 122 -19.03 -6.12 -13.45
CA THR A 122 -18.52 -4.98 -14.22
C THR A 122 -17.80 -4.05 -13.25
N ASP A 123 -16.47 -4.10 -13.25
CA ASP A 123 -15.63 -3.13 -12.57
C ASP A 123 -15.90 -1.77 -13.22
N PRO A 124 -16.43 -0.77 -12.48
CA PRO A 124 -16.51 0.60 -12.98
C PRO A 124 -15.13 1.27 -13.03
N GLY A 125 -14.05 0.52 -12.76
CA GLY A 125 -12.67 0.93 -12.71
C GLY A 125 -12.31 2.04 -13.68
N ASN A 126 -11.61 3.04 -13.16
CA ASN A 126 -11.14 4.19 -13.93
C ASN A 126 -10.32 3.72 -15.12
N ALA A 127 -10.58 4.31 -16.29
CA ALA A 127 -9.82 4.04 -17.51
C ALA A 127 -8.35 4.38 -17.26
N VAL A 128 -7.48 3.37 -17.30
CA VAL A 128 -6.03 3.55 -17.24
C VAL A 128 -5.56 4.01 -18.62
N THR A 129 -5.32 5.31 -18.77
CA THR A 129 -4.72 5.87 -19.99
C THR A 129 -3.19 5.80 -19.89
N PRO A 130 -2.50 5.12 -20.82
CA PRO A 130 -1.05 5.17 -20.87
C PRO A 130 -0.59 6.60 -21.19
N PHE A 131 0.32 7.12 -20.38
CA PHE A 131 0.94 8.43 -20.58
C PHE A 131 2.45 8.28 -20.56
N VAL A 132 3.13 9.01 -21.44
CA VAL A 132 4.60 9.09 -21.49
C VAL A 132 5.00 10.43 -20.86
N PRO A 133 5.47 10.46 -19.59
CA PRO A 133 5.86 11.72 -18.95
C PRO A 133 7.20 12.23 -19.48
N GLU A 134 7.32 13.56 -19.53
CA GLU A 134 8.58 14.26 -19.80
C GLU A 134 9.44 14.29 -18.52
N LEU A 135 10.74 14.07 -18.67
CA LEU A 135 11.66 13.75 -17.57
C LEU A 135 12.17 15.03 -16.88
N ASP A 136 11.59 15.43 -15.76
CA ASP A 136 12.22 16.38 -14.83
C ASP A 136 12.65 15.64 -13.55
N ALA A 137 13.94 15.32 -13.47
CA ALA A 137 14.53 14.66 -12.32
C ALA A 137 14.94 15.68 -11.25
N TYR A 138 14.09 15.85 -10.24
CA TYR A 138 14.51 16.45 -8.97
C TYR A 138 14.79 15.33 -7.96
N PRO A 139 15.91 15.36 -7.22
CA PRO A 139 16.17 14.38 -6.18
C PRO A 139 15.17 14.59 -5.03
N ALA A 140 14.08 13.84 -5.04
CA ALA A 140 13.21 13.65 -3.89
C ALA A 140 13.79 12.52 -3.03
N VAL A 141 13.73 12.65 -1.71
CA VAL A 141 14.00 11.54 -0.79
C VAL A 141 12.79 10.61 -0.83
N ASP A 142 12.68 9.84 -1.91
CA ASP A 142 11.68 8.78 -2.01
C ASP A 142 12.14 7.57 -1.20
N ARG A 143 11.19 6.76 -0.74
CA ARG A 143 11.54 5.39 -0.34
C ARG A 143 12.02 4.70 -1.62
N ASP A 144 13.34 4.53 -1.75
CA ASP A 144 13.97 3.92 -2.94
C ASP A 144 13.51 2.47 -3.21
N ASP A 145 12.80 1.85 -2.26
CA ASP A 145 12.22 0.52 -2.42
C ASP A 145 10.68 0.58 -2.50
N PRO A 146 10.08 0.22 -3.66
CA PRO A 146 8.63 0.18 -3.79
C PRO A 146 8.05 -0.91 -2.91
N ASP A 147 6.88 -0.63 -2.32
CA ASP A 147 6.20 -1.63 -1.51
C ASP A 147 5.38 -2.59 -2.39
N ASP A 148 6.09 -3.53 -2.98
CA ASP A 148 5.55 -4.50 -3.93
C ASP A 148 5.69 -5.95 -3.44
N TYR A 149 4.85 -6.80 -4.03
CA TYR A 149 4.76 -8.22 -3.74
C TYR A 149 4.45 -9.01 -5.01
N ILE A 150 5.00 -10.23 -5.08
CA ILE A 150 4.47 -11.28 -5.94
C ILE A 150 3.56 -12.13 -5.07
N LEU A 151 2.27 -12.15 -5.39
CA LEU A 151 1.30 -13.03 -4.75
C LEU A 151 1.10 -14.29 -5.58
N ILE A 152 1.35 -15.42 -4.94
CA ILE A 152 1.06 -16.74 -5.45
C ILE A 152 -0.38 -17.08 -5.12
N SER A 153 -1.13 -17.35 -6.16
CA SER A 153 -2.52 -17.75 -6.07
C SER A 153 -2.59 -19.21 -5.69
N PRO A 154 -3.49 -19.60 -4.76
CA PRO A 154 -3.71 -21.00 -4.43
C PRO A 154 -4.04 -21.80 -5.70
N ILE A 155 -3.44 -22.98 -5.86
CA ILE A 155 -3.56 -23.79 -7.08
C ILE A 155 -5.01 -24.11 -7.46
N ASP A 156 -5.88 -24.25 -6.45
CA ASP A 156 -7.31 -24.56 -6.64
C ASP A 156 -8.19 -23.32 -6.86
N SER A 157 -7.62 -22.11 -6.81
CA SER A 157 -8.40 -20.86 -6.95
C SER A 157 -8.72 -20.49 -8.40
N GLY A 158 -7.98 -21.04 -9.37
CA GLY A 158 -8.08 -20.65 -10.78
C GLY A 158 -7.60 -19.23 -11.08
N LEU A 159 -6.99 -18.53 -10.11
CA LEU A 159 -6.43 -17.19 -10.28
C LEU A 159 -5.00 -17.24 -10.80
N PRO A 160 -4.57 -16.28 -11.64
CA PRO A 160 -3.17 -16.13 -12.00
C PRO A 160 -2.36 -15.52 -10.85
N ASN A 161 -1.11 -15.96 -10.71
CA ASN A 161 -0.14 -15.27 -9.86
C ASN A 161 -0.04 -13.81 -10.27
N THR A 162 0.05 -12.93 -9.29
CA THR A 162 -0.15 -11.49 -9.48
C THR A 162 1.02 -10.71 -8.89
N TYR A 163 1.51 -9.72 -9.62
CA TYR A 163 2.41 -8.71 -9.10
C TYR A 163 1.59 -7.53 -8.58
N LEU A 164 1.82 -7.13 -7.33
CA LEU A 164 1.13 -6.06 -6.65
C LEU A 164 2.10 -4.93 -6.29
N LEU A 165 1.64 -3.70 -6.46
CA LEU A 165 2.28 -2.50 -5.91
C LEU A 165 1.29 -1.80 -4.98
N PHE A 166 1.65 -1.63 -3.72
CA PHE A 166 0.91 -0.78 -2.79
C PHE A 166 1.30 0.68 -3.01
N LYS A 167 0.31 1.56 -2.96
CA LYS A 167 0.54 3.01 -2.95
C LYS A 167 1.25 3.38 -1.63
N ASP A 168 2.07 4.44 -1.65
CA ASP A 168 2.68 4.95 -0.41
C ASP A 168 1.58 5.28 0.61
N PRO A 169 1.58 4.65 1.80
CA PRO A 169 0.60 4.93 2.85
C PRO A 169 0.50 6.40 3.22
N ARG A 170 1.58 7.20 3.05
CA ARG A 170 1.57 8.65 3.29
C ARG A 170 0.74 9.44 2.30
N SER A 171 0.45 8.87 1.14
CA SER A 171 -0.38 9.50 0.10
C SER A 171 -1.85 9.07 0.17
N ILE A 172 -2.20 8.22 1.13
CA ILE A 172 -3.56 7.67 1.31
C ILE A 172 -4.26 8.44 2.44
N PRO A 173 -5.58 8.68 2.34
CA PRO A 173 -6.34 9.26 3.43
C PRO A 173 -6.31 8.41 4.70
N GLY A 174 -6.24 9.08 5.86
CA GLY A 174 -6.20 8.42 7.16
C GLY A 174 -6.83 9.26 8.26
N VAL A 175 -7.03 8.65 9.42
CA VAL A 175 -7.51 9.34 10.63
C VAL A 175 -6.36 9.46 11.61
N ALA A 176 -6.10 10.67 12.10
CA ALA A 176 -5.04 10.89 13.08
C ALA A 176 -5.37 10.19 14.40
N SER A 177 -4.36 9.50 14.94
CA SER A 177 -4.43 8.73 16.18
C SER A 177 -3.19 9.00 17.04
N GLY A 178 -3.17 8.47 18.27
CA GLY A 178 -2.09 8.66 19.23
C GLY A 178 -2.36 9.72 20.29
N TYR A 179 -1.68 9.58 21.43
CA TYR A 179 -1.86 10.44 22.61
C TYR A 179 -0.83 11.55 22.76
N GLY A 180 0.27 11.47 22.01
CA GLY A 180 1.42 12.35 22.23
C GLY A 180 2.05 12.14 23.61
N GLU A 181 2.97 13.01 23.98
CA GLU A 181 3.62 13.02 25.29
C GLU A 181 3.50 14.38 25.95
N ALA A 182 3.48 14.39 27.29
CA ALA A 182 3.56 15.63 28.04
C ALA A 182 4.95 16.24 27.85
N VAL A 183 4.99 17.53 27.51
CA VAL A 183 6.24 18.26 27.32
C VAL A 183 6.50 19.12 28.54
N ASN A 184 7.65 18.90 29.19
CA ASN A 184 8.11 19.71 30.30
C ASN A 184 9.29 20.57 29.84
N GLY A 185 9.13 21.89 29.83
CA GLY A 185 10.16 22.84 29.41
C GLY A 185 10.18 23.11 27.90
N VAL A 186 11.36 23.40 27.34
CA VAL A 186 11.49 23.76 25.92
C VAL A 186 11.30 22.54 25.04
N TRP A 187 10.24 22.54 24.24
CA TRP A 187 9.88 21.42 23.37
C TRP A 187 10.87 21.20 22.22
N LEU A 188 11.30 22.27 21.54
CA LEU A 188 12.26 22.21 20.43
C LEU A 188 13.65 22.75 20.86
N GLY A 189 14.23 22.09 21.86
CA GLY A 189 15.55 22.42 22.40
C GLY A 189 16.69 21.55 21.83
N ASP A 190 17.90 21.72 22.37
CA ASP A 190 19.10 21.00 21.92
C ASP A 190 19.01 19.49 22.17
N LYS A 191 18.40 19.07 23.28
CA LYS A 191 18.22 17.65 23.61
C LYS A 191 17.33 16.93 22.59
N THR A 192 16.23 17.57 22.19
CA THR A 192 15.30 17.03 21.19
C THR A 192 15.84 17.04 19.76
N ARG A 193 16.91 17.81 19.46
CA ARG A 193 17.56 17.74 18.15
C ARG A 193 18.34 16.43 17.96
N ALA A 194 18.84 15.84 19.03
CA ALA A 194 19.59 14.58 18.98
C ALA A 194 18.69 13.35 19.08
N GLU A 195 17.67 13.39 19.95
CA GLU A 195 16.80 12.25 20.26
C GLU A 195 15.47 12.26 19.48
N GLY A 196 15.13 13.39 18.87
CA GLY A 196 13.78 13.66 18.34
C GLY A 196 12.85 14.23 19.42
N ALA A 197 11.81 14.94 18.98
CA ALA A 197 10.76 15.45 19.86
C ALA A 197 9.45 14.71 19.61
N SER A 198 8.85 14.15 20.66
CA SER A 198 7.50 13.61 20.61
C SER A 198 6.47 14.72 20.34
N ILE A 199 5.34 14.38 19.72
CA ILE A 199 4.22 15.31 19.55
C ILE A 199 3.63 15.65 20.94
N PRO A 200 3.44 16.93 21.30
CA PRO A 200 2.86 17.31 22.58
C PRO A 200 1.43 16.79 22.72
N ALA A 201 1.06 16.31 23.90
CA ALA A 201 -0.25 15.70 24.15
C ALA A 201 -1.43 16.62 23.78
N HIS A 202 -1.35 17.91 24.12
CA HIS A 202 -2.39 18.89 23.79
C HIS A 202 -2.51 19.18 22.29
N ILE A 203 -1.43 19.01 21.51
CA ILE A 203 -1.46 19.07 20.04
C ILE A 203 -2.10 17.79 19.49
N ALA A 204 -1.72 16.63 20.03
CA ALA A 204 -2.31 15.35 19.64
C ALA A 204 -3.82 15.35 19.87
N ASP A 205 -4.31 15.89 20.99
CA ASP A 205 -5.73 16.02 21.31
C ASP A 205 -6.50 16.84 20.26
N GLN A 206 -5.90 17.91 19.71
CA GLN A 206 -6.52 18.74 18.67
C GLN A 206 -6.61 18.06 17.29
N LEU A 207 -5.75 17.06 17.05
CA LEU A 207 -5.66 16.37 15.78
C LEU A 207 -6.38 15.01 15.81
N ARG A 208 -6.45 14.37 16.98
CA ARG A 208 -7.00 13.01 17.15
C ARG A 208 -8.43 12.90 16.61
N GLY A 209 -8.68 11.82 15.88
CA GLY A 209 -10.00 11.53 15.30
C GLY A 209 -10.32 12.35 14.05
N ARG A 210 -9.49 13.31 13.65
CA ARG A 210 -9.68 14.06 12.40
C ARG A 210 -9.16 13.27 11.21
N ARG A 211 -9.92 13.30 10.11
CA ARG A 211 -9.54 12.71 8.82
C ARG A 211 -8.68 13.67 8.02
N PHE A 212 -7.60 13.15 7.43
CA PHE A 212 -6.70 13.85 6.52
C PHE A 212 -6.63 13.10 5.19
N GLY A 213 -6.50 13.82 4.08
CA GLY A 213 -6.41 13.20 2.74
C GLY A 213 -5.05 12.59 2.42
N ASN A 214 -4.00 13.02 3.12
CA ASN A 214 -2.63 12.49 3.04
C ASN A 214 -1.82 12.96 4.25
N PHE A 215 -0.61 12.43 4.40
CA PHE A 215 0.32 12.76 5.48
C PHE A 215 0.79 14.21 5.43
N ASP A 216 0.94 14.82 4.24
CA ASP A 216 1.35 16.22 4.14
C ASP A 216 0.31 17.17 4.76
N SER A 217 -0.97 16.89 4.54
CA SER A 217 -2.08 17.61 5.18
C SER A 217 -2.06 17.49 6.70
N LEU A 218 -1.76 16.28 7.22
CA LEU A 218 -1.57 16.06 8.66
C LEU A 218 -0.36 16.84 9.19
N ARG A 219 0.78 16.76 8.50
CA ARG A 219 2.01 17.48 8.86
C ARG A 219 1.76 18.99 8.91
N LYS A 220 1.11 19.54 7.89
CA LYS A 220 0.73 20.96 7.83
C LYS A 220 -0.18 21.35 8.99
N ALA A 221 -1.22 20.56 9.26
CA ALA A 221 -2.14 20.83 10.37
C ALA A 221 -1.42 20.76 11.74
N THR A 222 -0.47 19.85 11.89
CA THR A 222 0.36 19.75 13.09
C THR A 222 1.15 21.02 13.34
N TRP A 223 1.85 21.53 12.32
CA TRP A 223 2.61 22.78 12.45
C TRP A 223 1.74 24.01 12.68
N ILE A 224 0.53 24.05 12.10
CA ILE A 224 -0.43 25.13 12.37
C ILE A 224 -0.88 25.09 13.84
N ALA A 225 -1.19 23.91 14.38
CA ALA A 225 -1.58 23.76 15.79
C ALA A 225 -0.46 24.19 16.73
N VAL A 226 0.79 23.78 16.45
CA VAL A 226 1.99 24.21 17.18
C VAL A 226 2.19 25.72 17.12
N ALA A 227 2.05 26.34 15.95
CA ALA A 227 2.26 27.77 15.78
C ALA A 227 1.23 28.62 16.53
N ASN A 228 0.03 28.09 16.73
CA ASN A 228 -1.04 28.72 17.51
C ASN A 228 -0.93 28.44 19.01
N ASP A 229 0.01 27.59 19.44
CA ASP A 229 0.20 27.24 20.84
C ASP A 229 1.21 28.20 21.52
N PRO A 230 0.76 29.00 22.50
CA PRO A 230 1.61 29.97 23.18
C PRO A 230 2.62 29.34 24.16
N GLU A 231 2.44 28.08 24.55
CA GLU A 231 3.38 27.36 25.42
C GLU A 231 4.55 26.78 24.61
N LEU A 232 4.28 26.27 23.41
CA LEU A 232 5.30 25.71 22.51
C LEU A 232 6.12 26.76 21.75
N GLY A 233 5.58 27.98 21.59
CA GLY A 233 6.28 29.10 20.94
C GLY A 233 7.36 29.77 21.80
N ARG A 234 7.54 29.36 23.06
CA ARG A 234 8.56 29.92 23.96
C ARG A 234 9.94 29.40 23.56
N ARG A 235 10.79 30.33 23.11
CA ARG A 235 12.21 30.10 22.80
C ARG A 235 13.07 30.28 24.04
#